data_AF-A0A838RQY6-F1
#
_entry.id   AF-A0A838RQY6-F1
#
_cell.length_a   1.000
_cell.length_b   1.000
_cell.length_c   1.000
_cell.angle_alpha   90.00
_cell.angle_beta   90.00
_cell.angle_gamma   90.00
#
_symmetry.space_group_name_H-M   'P 1'
#
loop_
_entity.id
_entity.type
_entity.pdbx_description
1 polymer ?
#
loop_
_entity_poly.entity_id
_entity_poly.type
_entity_poly.pdbx_seq_one_letter_code
_entity_poly.pdbx_strand_id
1 'polypeptide(L)'
;SLALADTQSSNYKHTLTASLSGDMEVPSVQTPGKGEAMLHVSGDEREIHYKLKVNNLSSTVTGAHLHCAPKGQNGPVIVALNNPTMGSTSSMYSEGMITEAQITEAAKTCSPNIHTMSHLVQAVREGMIYVNVHTPQHPNGEVRGQVMIHDMNMTGTTSMNMPMQNNMHYGSSTMTMGSTTEMHNQYMNEVDGLLMKAAENTGVSKDSFANNLVASRFNSSDNVFLPSALALNFQKKQVTLPLYKGIGPNGKSVYYILTEAADFEVAKKLGLNYAPKLVYGRGTEGSQNVTLENGMMKFKGDVDFSPVRQLAPGPFPNTFPPVMAQPGAVGDAEYSPLVVLPSGMVLNAMIVANDTGVHDHLVSMDKAKGTIVFELLDGFENGQQYYFHLVTESSDPGAATIERGTYAPRLGKLPEFGNSATGGKSALLAFSPIANGETGAYNPERQGLNSTILDGQTYDPINVFPLDPDNNKRESNNYSPMWDAHINMWTPEAIAAGHRRRIKSFADLEQLVAKGYVKDIPANMGTPNSFAAGLKPSNAIINCPVIAQPVNI
;
A
#
# COMPACT_ATOMS: atom_id res chain seq x y z
N SER A 1 -15.72 -9.78 -26.78
CA SER A 1 -15.53 -8.57 -25.99
C SER A 1 -16.60 -7.56 -26.34
N LEU A 2 -17.13 -6.88 -25.34
CA LEU A 2 -17.82 -5.62 -25.53
C LEU A 2 -16.76 -4.57 -25.92
N ALA A 3 -16.85 -4.03 -27.12
CA ALA A 3 -16.04 -2.88 -27.54
C ALA A 3 -16.98 -1.70 -27.82
N LEU A 4 -16.67 -0.55 -27.25
CA LEU A 4 -17.32 0.72 -27.56
C LEU A 4 -16.50 1.44 -28.63
N ALA A 5 -17.17 2.07 -29.59
CA ALA A 5 -16.51 2.92 -30.56
C ALA A 5 -15.78 4.04 -29.81
N ASP A 6 -14.47 4.12 -30.03
CA ASP A 6 -13.54 5.08 -29.42
C ASP A 6 -13.73 6.46 -30.06
N THR A 7 -14.87 7.08 -29.77
CA THR A 7 -15.14 8.47 -30.09
C THR A 7 -15.62 9.12 -28.80
N GLN A 8 -14.67 9.76 -28.10
CA GLN A 8 -14.77 10.49 -26.82
C GLN A 8 -14.34 9.75 -25.53
N SER A 9 -13.19 9.07 -25.51
CA SER A 9 -12.56 8.55 -24.28
C SER A 9 -11.91 9.62 -23.36
N SER A 10 -12.33 10.89 -23.45
CA SER A 10 -11.74 11.98 -22.65
C SER A 10 -12.51 12.34 -21.36
N ASN A 11 -13.55 11.61 -20.96
CA ASN A 11 -14.43 12.03 -19.85
C ASN A 11 -14.88 10.92 -18.86
N TYR A 12 -14.25 9.75 -18.80
CA TYR A 12 -14.60 8.70 -17.82
C TYR A 12 -13.50 8.51 -16.78
N LYS A 13 -13.87 8.55 -15.48
CA LYS A 13 -12.96 8.45 -14.33
C LYS A 13 -12.51 7.01 -14.06
N HIS A 14 -13.42 6.05 -14.23
CA HIS A 14 -13.16 4.62 -14.01
C HIS A 14 -13.88 3.78 -15.06
N THR A 15 -13.30 2.64 -15.41
CA THR A 15 -14.01 1.54 -16.06
C THR A 15 -14.15 0.42 -15.05
N LEU A 16 -15.35 -0.12 -14.87
CA LEU A 16 -15.63 -1.25 -14.01
C LEU A 16 -16.08 -2.43 -14.87
N THR A 17 -15.76 -3.65 -14.48
CA THR A 17 -16.17 -4.87 -15.20
C THR A 17 -16.67 -5.96 -14.27
N ALA A 18 -17.50 -6.85 -14.79
CA ALA A 18 -17.90 -8.08 -14.11
C ALA A 18 -17.93 -9.23 -15.12
N SER A 19 -17.36 -10.38 -14.77
CA SER A 19 -17.56 -11.64 -15.51
C SER A 19 -18.61 -12.47 -14.79
N LEU A 20 -19.67 -12.85 -15.51
CA LEU A 20 -20.85 -13.52 -14.95
C LEU A 20 -20.87 -15.00 -15.33
N SER A 21 -21.20 -15.86 -14.37
CA SER A 21 -21.36 -17.30 -14.56
C SER A 21 -22.22 -17.92 -13.46
N GLY A 22 -22.73 -19.14 -13.69
CA GLY A 22 -23.61 -19.83 -12.74
C GLY A 22 -22.90 -20.38 -11.50
N ASP A 23 -21.60 -20.65 -11.57
CA ASP A 23 -20.76 -21.03 -10.42
C ASP A 23 -20.59 -19.90 -9.39
N MET A 24 -20.84 -18.66 -9.81
CA MET A 24 -20.79 -17.48 -8.96
C MET A 24 -22.13 -17.18 -8.27
N GLU A 25 -23.23 -17.85 -8.65
CA GLU A 25 -24.51 -17.77 -7.95
C GLU A 25 -24.44 -18.37 -6.54
N VAL A 26 -25.34 -17.95 -5.67
CA VAL A 26 -25.45 -18.47 -4.29
C VAL A 26 -26.89 -18.93 -4.03
N PRO A 27 -27.16 -20.24 -4.00
CA PRO A 27 -26.26 -21.34 -4.32
C PRO A 27 -25.87 -21.39 -5.80
N SER A 28 -24.76 -22.05 -6.12
CA SER A 28 -24.29 -22.20 -7.50
C SER A 28 -25.33 -22.88 -8.39
N VAL A 29 -25.47 -22.36 -9.61
CA VAL A 29 -26.35 -22.86 -10.67
C VAL A 29 -25.52 -23.58 -11.73
N GLN A 30 -25.91 -24.80 -12.08
CA GLN A 30 -25.34 -25.54 -13.22
C GLN A 30 -26.00 -25.07 -14.51
N THR A 31 -25.36 -24.15 -15.22
CA THR A 31 -25.82 -23.59 -16.49
C THR A 31 -24.62 -23.38 -17.44
N PRO A 32 -24.79 -23.53 -18.76
CA PRO A 32 -23.79 -23.08 -19.73
C PRO A 32 -23.74 -21.54 -19.88
N GLY A 33 -24.66 -20.83 -19.22
CA GLY A 33 -24.80 -19.38 -19.24
C GLY A 33 -23.54 -18.64 -18.78
N LYS A 34 -23.17 -17.61 -19.54
CA LYS A 34 -22.06 -16.71 -19.20
C LYS A 34 -22.36 -15.28 -19.61
N GLY A 35 -21.73 -14.32 -18.95
CA GLY A 35 -21.86 -12.92 -19.29
C GLY A 35 -20.66 -12.04 -18.96
N GLU A 36 -20.71 -10.83 -19.47
CA GLU A 36 -19.77 -9.75 -19.22
C GLU A 36 -20.55 -8.45 -19.02
N ALA A 37 -20.23 -7.70 -17.97
CA ALA A 37 -20.69 -6.33 -17.79
C ALA A 37 -19.50 -5.38 -17.81
N MET A 38 -19.70 -4.20 -18.39
CA MET A 38 -18.78 -3.06 -18.32
C MET A 38 -19.55 -1.82 -17.89
N LEU A 39 -18.97 -1.02 -17.02
CA LEU A 39 -19.58 0.18 -16.45
C LEU A 39 -18.54 1.31 -16.47
N HIS A 40 -18.79 2.38 -17.21
CA HIS A 40 -17.93 3.56 -17.28
C HIS A 40 -18.48 4.66 -16.38
N VAL A 41 -17.71 5.04 -15.37
CA VAL A 41 -18.03 6.13 -14.44
C VAL A 41 -17.64 7.44 -15.09
N SER A 42 -18.57 8.39 -15.19
CA SER A 42 -18.32 9.77 -15.63
C SER A 42 -17.23 10.47 -14.81
N GLY A 43 -16.53 11.44 -15.42
CA GLY A 43 -15.41 12.18 -14.82
C GLY A 43 -15.75 12.87 -13.49
N ASP A 44 -17.00 13.29 -13.32
CA ASP A 44 -17.54 13.93 -12.11
C ASP A 44 -18.22 12.94 -11.13
N GLU A 45 -18.14 11.64 -11.42
CA GLU A 45 -18.78 10.54 -10.68
C GLU A 45 -20.30 10.66 -10.50
N ARG A 46 -21.05 11.33 -11.39
CA ARG A 46 -22.51 11.48 -11.24
C ARG A 46 -23.33 10.43 -11.97
N GLU A 47 -22.77 9.86 -13.02
CA GLU A 47 -23.44 8.92 -13.92
C GLU A 47 -22.54 7.72 -14.25
N ILE A 48 -23.14 6.55 -14.46
CA ILE A 48 -22.46 5.34 -14.93
C ILE A 48 -23.11 4.85 -16.22
N HIS A 49 -22.35 4.79 -17.31
CA HIS A 49 -22.79 4.16 -18.55
C HIS A 49 -22.45 2.67 -18.51
N TYR A 50 -23.43 1.79 -18.65
CA TYR A 50 -23.19 0.35 -18.61
C TYR A 50 -23.52 -0.36 -19.92
N LYS A 51 -22.83 -1.48 -20.11
CA LYS A 51 -23.11 -2.51 -21.12
C LYS A 51 -23.09 -3.88 -20.45
N LEU A 52 -24.08 -4.70 -20.74
CA LEU A 52 -24.20 -6.06 -20.23
C LEU A 52 -24.50 -6.99 -21.40
N LYS A 53 -23.66 -7.99 -21.59
CA LYS A 53 -23.88 -9.07 -22.56
C LYS A 53 -23.91 -10.41 -21.85
N VAL A 54 -24.93 -11.21 -22.11
CA VAL A 54 -25.05 -12.59 -21.62
C VAL A 54 -25.38 -13.51 -22.78
N ASN A 55 -24.90 -14.76 -22.74
CA ASN A 55 -25.12 -15.76 -23.76
C ASN A 55 -25.33 -17.14 -23.12
N ASN A 56 -25.96 -18.05 -23.86
CA ASN A 56 -26.20 -19.45 -23.47
C ASN A 56 -27.00 -19.62 -22.17
N LEU A 57 -27.88 -18.68 -21.83
CA LEU A 57 -28.81 -18.84 -20.71
C LEU A 57 -29.86 -19.92 -21.02
N SER A 58 -30.50 -20.45 -19.99
CA SER A 58 -31.49 -21.53 -20.11
C SER A 58 -32.74 -21.09 -20.86
N SER A 59 -33.13 -19.81 -20.75
CA SER A 59 -34.18 -19.20 -21.56
C SER A 59 -34.07 -17.66 -21.58
N THR A 60 -35.16 -16.98 -21.97
CA THR A 60 -35.24 -15.52 -22.07
C THR A 60 -35.02 -14.87 -20.70
N VAL A 61 -34.22 -13.80 -20.67
CA VAL A 61 -33.96 -13.01 -19.45
C VAL A 61 -35.25 -12.36 -18.95
N THR A 62 -35.52 -12.50 -17.64
CA THR A 62 -36.64 -11.84 -16.94
C THR A 62 -36.23 -10.58 -16.19
N GLY A 63 -34.93 -10.43 -15.88
CA GLY A 63 -34.40 -9.23 -15.25
C GLY A 63 -32.88 -9.26 -15.10
N ALA A 64 -32.29 -8.08 -14.95
CA ALA A 64 -30.88 -7.90 -14.62
C ALA A 64 -30.71 -6.74 -13.64
N HIS A 65 -29.87 -6.92 -12.63
CA HIS A 65 -29.78 -6.00 -11.50
C HIS A 65 -28.34 -5.84 -11.01
N LEU A 66 -28.05 -4.68 -10.41
CA LEU A 66 -26.98 -4.57 -9.43
C LEU A 66 -27.55 -4.89 -8.05
N HIS A 67 -26.81 -5.66 -7.28
CA HIS A 67 -27.12 -6.00 -5.90
C HIS A 67 -25.98 -5.56 -4.97
N CYS A 68 -26.28 -5.35 -3.69
CA CYS A 68 -25.27 -5.13 -2.66
C CYS A 68 -25.11 -6.35 -1.73
N ALA A 69 -24.02 -7.10 -1.91
CA ALA A 69 -23.47 -8.02 -0.92
C ALA A 69 -22.01 -8.36 -1.29
N PRO A 70 -21.17 -8.75 -0.31
CA PRO A 70 -19.85 -9.27 -0.62
C PRO A 70 -19.95 -10.58 -1.40
N LYS A 71 -18.84 -10.97 -2.06
CA LYS A 71 -18.75 -12.24 -2.78
C LYS A 71 -19.17 -13.41 -1.87
N GLY A 72 -20.05 -14.28 -2.39
CA GLY A 72 -20.54 -15.46 -1.66
C GLY A 72 -21.80 -15.23 -0.80
N GLN A 73 -22.36 -14.02 -0.78
CA GLN A 73 -23.63 -13.73 -0.07
C GLN A 73 -24.69 -13.14 -1.01
N ASN A 74 -25.96 -13.32 -0.71
CA ASN A 74 -27.07 -12.69 -1.45
C ASN A 74 -27.44 -11.36 -0.82
N GLY A 75 -27.70 -10.35 -1.66
CA GLY A 75 -28.04 -9.00 -1.25
C GLY A 75 -29.29 -8.45 -1.93
N PRO A 76 -29.85 -7.35 -1.42
CA PRO A 76 -30.98 -6.69 -2.05
C PRO A 76 -30.59 -6.12 -3.42
N VAL A 77 -31.58 -5.94 -4.29
CA VAL A 77 -31.46 -5.18 -5.54
C VAL A 77 -31.27 -3.70 -5.21
N ILE A 78 -30.18 -3.12 -5.69
CA ILE A 78 -29.86 -1.70 -5.48
C ILE A 78 -30.04 -0.85 -6.74
N VAL A 79 -29.97 -1.47 -7.93
CA VAL A 79 -30.25 -0.82 -9.23
C VAL A 79 -30.86 -1.86 -10.17
N ALA A 80 -31.95 -1.50 -10.86
CA ALA A 80 -32.46 -2.29 -11.98
C ALA A 80 -31.82 -1.82 -13.29
N LEU A 81 -31.29 -2.78 -14.07
CA LEU A 81 -30.75 -2.52 -15.40
C LEU A 81 -31.85 -2.67 -16.44
N ASN A 82 -31.74 -1.93 -17.55
CA ASN A 82 -32.71 -1.99 -18.64
C ASN A 82 -32.85 -3.43 -19.14
N ASN A 83 -34.10 -3.87 -19.28
CA ASN A 83 -34.40 -5.10 -20.01
C ASN A 83 -34.20 -4.86 -21.51
N PRO A 84 -33.60 -5.80 -22.25
CA PRO A 84 -33.40 -5.65 -23.68
C PRO A 84 -34.73 -5.54 -24.41
N THR A 85 -34.74 -4.72 -25.46
CA THR A 85 -35.69 -4.80 -26.55
C THR A 85 -35.50 -6.15 -27.24
N MET A 86 -36.58 -6.93 -27.37
CA MET A 86 -36.62 -8.33 -27.83
C MET A 86 -35.44 -8.80 -28.72
N GLY A 87 -34.70 -9.83 -28.25
CA GLY A 87 -33.76 -10.58 -29.09
C GLY A 87 -33.24 -11.85 -28.42
N SER A 88 -33.48 -13.01 -29.04
CA SER A 88 -33.00 -14.37 -28.72
C SER A 88 -33.44 -14.99 -27.39
N THR A 89 -33.84 -16.26 -27.44
CA THR A 89 -34.36 -17.05 -26.30
C THR A 89 -33.31 -17.43 -25.25
N SER A 90 -32.04 -17.02 -25.37
CA SER A 90 -30.96 -17.44 -24.45
C SER A 90 -29.77 -16.48 -24.40
N SER A 91 -29.84 -15.32 -25.04
CA SER A 91 -28.75 -14.33 -25.06
C SER A 91 -29.33 -12.93 -25.01
N MET A 92 -28.62 -11.99 -24.37
CA MET A 92 -29.08 -10.62 -24.21
C MET A 92 -27.89 -9.66 -24.33
N TYR A 93 -28.18 -8.49 -24.89
CA TYR A 93 -27.35 -7.30 -24.79
C TYR A 93 -28.21 -6.16 -24.23
N SER A 94 -27.75 -5.53 -23.15
CA SER A 94 -28.39 -4.39 -22.51
C SER A 94 -27.38 -3.27 -22.35
N GLU A 95 -27.79 -2.05 -22.64
CA GLU A 95 -27.01 -0.86 -22.36
C GLU A 95 -27.91 0.25 -21.81
N GLY A 96 -27.30 1.17 -21.06
CA GLY A 96 -28.03 2.25 -20.44
C GLY A 96 -27.15 3.11 -19.56
N MET A 97 -27.80 4.05 -18.90
CA MET A 97 -27.18 4.96 -17.94
C MET A 97 -27.80 4.70 -16.58
N ILE A 98 -26.96 4.67 -15.55
CA ILE A 98 -27.34 4.62 -14.15
C ILE A 98 -27.11 6.01 -13.58
N THR A 99 -28.17 6.60 -13.06
CA THR A 99 -28.17 7.87 -12.31
C THR A 99 -28.58 7.60 -10.87
N GLU A 100 -28.36 8.56 -9.98
CA GLU A 100 -28.75 8.43 -8.57
C GLU A 100 -30.25 8.15 -8.38
N ALA A 101 -31.11 8.58 -9.32
CA ALA A 101 -32.54 8.32 -9.29
C ALA A 101 -32.91 6.83 -9.40
N GLN A 102 -31.98 5.98 -9.87
CA GLN A 102 -32.18 4.53 -9.99
C GLN A 102 -31.68 3.74 -8.76
N ILE A 103 -31.04 4.40 -7.79
CA ILE A 103 -30.59 3.78 -6.54
C ILE A 103 -31.82 3.53 -5.65
N THR A 104 -32.09 2.26 -5.33
CA THR A 104 -33.24 1.89 -4.51
C THR A 104 -33.02 2.22 -3.02
N GLU A 105 -34.10 2.30 -2.25
CA GLU A 105 -34.01 2.48 -0.79
C GLU A 105 -33.22 1.37 -0.09
N ALA A 106 -33.23 0.14 -0.64
CA ALA A 106 -32.47 -0.97 -0.08
C ALA A 106 -30.94 -0.79 -0.19
N ALA A 107 -30.47 0.09 -1.09
CA ALA A 107 -29.07 0.44 -1.18
C ALA A 107 -28.58 1.21 0.07
N LYS A 108 -29.49 1.87 0.79
CA LYS A 108 -29.18 2.62 2.02
C LYS A 108 -28.85 1.73 3.21
N THR A 109 -29.18 0.43 3.14
CA THR A 109 -28.85 -0.56 4.16
C THR A 109 -27.62 -1.40 3.79
N CYS A 110 -27.02 -1.14 2.64
CA CYS A 110 -25.70 -1.67 2.27
C CYS A 110 -24.64 -1.12 3.22
N SER A 111 -23.54 -1.84 3.45
CA SER A 111 -22.38 -1.32 4.19
C SER A 111 -21.21 -1.24 3.19
N PRO A 112 -20.83 -0.05 2.72
CA PRO A 112 -21.24 1.27 3.19
C PRO A 112 -22.62 1.68 2.66
N ASN A 113 -23.31 2.59 3.35
CA ASN A 113 -24.64 3.05 2.93
C ASN A 113 -24.56 3.78 1.59
N ILE A 114 -25.30 3.29 0.58
CA ILE A 114 -25.26 3.86 -0.77
C ILE A 114 -26.36 4.93 -0.90
N HIS A 115 -25.94 6.19 -1.00
CA HIS A 115 -26.82 7.36 -1.17
C HIS A 115 -26.55 8.14 -2.47
N THR A 116 -25.32 8.04 -2.96
CA THR A 116 -24.83 8.78 -4.12
C THR A 116 -24.13 7.82 -5.07
N MET A 117 -23.87 8.29 -6.29
CA MET A 117 -23.13 7.50 -7.26
C MET A 117 -21.67 7.26 -6.81
N SER A 118 -21.05 8.23 -6.14
CA SER A 118 -19.73 8.04 -5.52
C SER A 118 -19.74 6.96 -4.43
N HIS A 119 -20.81 6.87 -3.61
CA HIS A 119 -20.95 5.75 -2.66
C HIS A 119 -21.16 4.40 -3.37
N LEU A 120 -21.84 4.38 -4.53
CA LEU A 120 -21.97 3.15 -5.33
C LEU A 120 -20.60 2.70 -5.86
N VAL A 121 -19.80 3.65 -6.38
CA VAL A 121 -18.42 3.39 -6.83
C VAL A 121 -17.54 2.97 -5.65
N GLN A 122 -17.72 3.57 -4.47
CA GLN A 122 -17.05 3.13 -3.24
C GLN A 122 -17.49 1.71 -2.85
N ALA A 123 -18.77 1.37 -2.91
CA ALA A 123 -19.25 0.03 -2.63
C ALA A 123 -18.69 -1.00 -3.64
N VAL A 124 -18.52 -0.61 -4.92
CA VAL A 124 -17.77 -1.41 -5.91
C VAL A 124 -16.31 -1.56 -5.46
N ARG A 125 -15.67 -0.45 -5.05
CA ARG A 125 -14.33 -0.46 -4.46
C ARG A 125 -14.27 -1.26 -3.19
N GLU A 126 -15.34 -1.55 -2.47
CA GLU A 126 -15.37 -2.39 -1.26
C GLU A 126 -15.73 -3.86 -1.58
N GLY A 127 -15.93 -4.18 -2.87
CA GLY A 127 -16.27 -5.54 -3.31
C GLY A 127 -17.69 -5.93 -2.92
N MET A 128 -18.58 -4.95 -2.75
CA MET A 128 -19.94 -5.13 -2.27
C MET A 128 -20.97 -5.18 -3.41
N ILE A 129 -20.61 -4.80 -4.64
CA ILE A 129 -21.56 -4.74 -5.76
C ILE A 129 -21.37 -5.90 -6.74
N TYR A 130 -22.45 -6.57 -7.11
CA TYR A 130 -22.45 -7.60 -8.14
C TYR A 130 -23.59 -7.42 -9.13
N VAL A 131 -23.37 -7.86 -10.37
CA VAL A 131 -24.42 -8.00 -11.39
C VAL A 131 -25.02 -9.39 -11.28
N ASN A 132 -26.34 -9.48 -11.34
CA ASN A 132 -27.08 -10.74 -11.41
C ASN A 132 -28.09 -10.69 -12.56
N VAL A 133 -28.29 -11.81 -13.26
CA VAL A 133 -29.24 -11.95 -14.37
C VAL A 133 -30.14 -13.16 -14.15
N HIS A 134 -31.44 -12.95 -14.33
CA HIS A 134 -32.50 -13.90 -14.00
C HIS A 134 -33.19 -14.45 -15.25
N THR A 135 -33.65 -15.69 -15.18
CA THR A 135 -34.52 -16.34 -16.18
C THR A 135 -35.71 -17.04 -15.49
N PRO A 136 -36.76 -17.45 -16.22
CA PRO A 136 -37.87 -18.20 -15.65
C PRO A 136 -37.48 -19.47 -14.89
N GLN A 137 -36.44 -20.19 -15.35
CA GLN A 137 -35.97 -21.41 -14.67
C GLN A 137 -35.08 -21.11 -13.45
N HIS A 138 -34.49 -19.91 -13.42
CA HIS A 138 -33.60 -19.46 -12.37
C HIS A 138 -34.04 -18.07 -11.85
N PRO A 139 -35.21 -17.99 -11.17
CA PRO A 139 -35.78 -16.70 -10.75
C PRO A 139 -34.91 -15.96 -9.72
N ASN A 140 -34.08 -16.67 -8.96
CA ASN A 140 -33.16 -16.07 -7.98
C ASN A 140 -31.81 -15.64 -8.58
N GLY A 141 -31.55 -15.96 -9.85
CA GLY A 141 -30.30 -15.69 -10.54
C GLY A 141 -29.81 -16.92 -11.29
N GLU A 142 -29.49 -16.76 -12.58
CA GLU A 142 -28.85 -17.79 -13.41
C GLU A 142 -27.34 -17.56 -13.52
N VAL A 143 -26.91 -16.30 -13.67
CA VAL A 143 -25.50 -15.92 -13.76
C VAL A 143 -25.22 -14.65 -12.95
N ARG A 144 -24.11 -14.70 -12.20
CA ARG A 144 -23.66 -13.62 -11.30
C ARG A 144 -22.20 -13.29 -11.50
N GLY A 145 -21.82 -12.03 -11.28
CA GLY A 145 -20.44 -11.58 -11.30
C GLY A 145 -20.23 -10.37 -10.40
N GLN A 146 -19.18 -10.40 -9.56
CA GLN A 146 -18.82 -9.23 -8.76
C GLN A 146 -18.29 -8.13 -9.69
N VAL A 147 -18.74 -6.89 -9.46
CA VAL A 147 -18.24 -5.72 -10.19
C VAL A 147 -16.90 -5.32 -9.59
N MET A 148 -15.89 -5.16 -10.45
CA MET A 148 -14.52 -4.82 -10.09
C MET A 148 -14.09 -3.58 -10.88
N ILE A 149 -13.15 -2.80 -10.35
CA ILE A 149 -12.51 -1.74 -11.14
C ILE A 149 -11.56 -2.40 -12.15
N HIS A 150 -11.68 -1.98 -13.40
CA HIS A 150 -10.82 -2.34 -14.51
C HIS A 150 -10.15 -1.07 -15.03
N ASP A 151 -9.08 -0.64 -14.38
CA ASP A 151 -8.25 0.44 -14.92
C ASP A 151 -7.53 -0.10 -16.17
N MET A 152 -7.74 0.54 -17.31
CA MET A 152 -7.18 0.09 -18.59
C MET A 152 -5.65 0.23 -18.58
N ASN A 153 -4.97 -0.82 -18.16
CA ASN A 153 -3.63 -1.19 -18.63
C ASN A 153 -3.73 -2.58 -19.30
N MET A 154 -4.01 -2.59 -20.61
CA MET A 154 -3.86 -3.74 -21.53
C MET A 154 -2.38 -4.20 -21.54
N THR A 155 -1.95 -5.45 -21.70
CA THR A 155 -2.49 -6.76 -22.13
C THR A 155 -1.38 -7.80 -21.89
N GLY A 156 -1.71 -9.05 -21.56
CA GLY A 156 -0.71 -10.13 -21.51
C GLY A 156 -1.22 -11.45 -20.95
N THR A 157 -2.17 -12.09 -21.64
CA THR A 157 -2.64 -13.45 -21.32
C THR A 157 -1.56 -14.48 -21.65
N THR A 158 -1.08 -15.21 -20.65
CA THR A 158 -0.70 -16.63 -20.82
C THR A 158 -1.23 -17.43 -19.64
N SER A 159 -2.07 -18.41 -19.97
CA SER A 159 -2.75 -19.33 -19.08
C SER A 159 -1.77 -20.16 -18.24
N MET A 160 -1.90 -20.07 -16.92
CA MET A 160 -1.31 -21.04 -16.00
C MET A 160 -1.98 -22.41 -16.17
N ASN A 161 -1.18 -23.43 -16.37
CA ASN A 161 -1.52 -24.80 -16.03
C ASN A 161 -0.59 -25.20 -14.87
N MET A 162 -1.11 -25.21 -13.65
CA MET A 162 -0.37 -25.66 -12.46
C MET A 162 -0.79 -27.10 -12.14
N PRO A 163 0.11 -28.09 -12.18
CA PRO A 163 -0.05 -29.29 -11.37
C PRO A 163 0.56 -29.04 -9.98
N MET A 164 -0.26 -29.19 -8.95
CA MET A 164 0.20 -29.36 -7.58
C MET A 164 1.03 -30.63 -7.47
N GLN A 165 2.33 -30.54 -7.17
CA GLN A 165 3.03 -31.61 -6.45
C GLN A 165 4.07 -31.05 -5.47
N ASN A 166 3.89 -31.46 -4.22
CA ASN A 166 4.85 -31.37 -3.12
C ASN A 166 6.17 -32.06 -3.48
N ASN A 167 7.28 -31.34 -3.33
CA ASN A 167 8.45 -31.79 -2.57
C ASN A 167 9.58 -30.77 -2.70
N MET A 168 10.00 -30.17 -1.59
CA MET A 168 11.41 -29.81 -1.43
C MET A 168 11.86 -30.10 0.00
N HIS A 169 12.89 -30.94 0.05
CA HIS A 169 13.60 -31.43 1.22
C HIS A 169 14.71 -30.42 1.55
N TYR A 170 14.69 -29.82 2.74
CA TYR A 170 15.84 -29.11 3.33
C TYR A 170 15.99 -29.53 4.80
N GLY A 171 17.22 -29.77 5.19
CA GLY A 171 17.61 -30.56 6.36
C GLY A 171 17.12 -30.05 7.72
N SER A 172 16.65 -31.02 8.51
CA SER A 172 16.76 -31.15 9.97
C SER A 172 16.60 -29.88 10.83
N SER A 173 15.37 -29.36 10.86
CA SER A 173 14.66 -28.97 12.08
C SER A 173 13.19 -28.87 11.70
N THR A 174 12.47 -29.99 11.81
CA THR A 174 11.05 -30.06 11.48
C THR A 174 10.24 -29.29 12.52
N MET A 175 9.97 -28.01 12.27
CA MET A 175 8.73 -27.40 12.77
C MET A 175 7.59 -27.95 11.93
N THR A 176 6.76 -28.79 12.55
CA THR A 176 5.50 -29.24 11.97
C THR A 176 4.65 -28.01 11.69
N MET A 177 4.52 -27.60 10.43
CA MET A 177 3.63 -26.51 10.06
C MET A 177 2.20 -26.98 10.35
N GLY A 178 1.58 -26.38 11.37
CA GLY A 178 0.16 -26.56 11.63
C GLY A 178 -0.69 -26.12 10.44
N SER A 179 -1.98 -26.43 10.47
CA SER A 179 -2.95 -25.89 9.52
C SER A 179 -2.85 -24.35 9.47
N THR A 180 -3.27 -23.73 8.36
CA THR A 180 -3.28 -22.25 8.22
C THR A 180 -3.99 -21.56 9.39
N THR A 181 -5.02 -22.20 9.94
CA THR A 181 -5.75 -21.74 11.14
C THR A 181 -4.90 -21.82 12.42
N GLU A 182 -4.12 -22.87 12.62
CA GLU A 182 -3.24 -23.01 13.80
C GLU A 182 -2.12 -21.97 13.79
N MET A 183 -1.52 -21.73 12.62
CA MET A 183 -0.51 -20.68 12.45
C MET A 183 -1.10 -19.29 12.72
N HIS A 184 -2.30 -19.01 12.21
CA HIS A 184 -2.99 -17.75 12.48
C HIS A 184 -3.34 -17.57 13.96
N ASN A 185 -3.75 -18.63 14.65
CA ASN A 185 -4.00 -18.56 16.10
C ASN A 185 -2.72 -18.24 16.88
N GLN A 186 -1.56 -18.78 16.45
CA GLN A 186 -0.27 -18.44 17.05
C GLN A 186 0.09 -16.96 16.84
N TYR A 187 -0.16 -16.41 15.64
CA TYR A 187 0.01 -14.98 15.37
C TYR A 187 -0.78 -14.13 16.34
N MET A 188 -2.06 -14.43 16.52
CA MET A 188 -2.95 -13.66 17.38
C MET A 188 -2.57 -13.76 18.85
N ASN A 189 -2.09 -14.93 19.31
CA ASN A 189 -1.63 -15.13 20.69
C ASN A 189 -0.37 -14.31 21.01
N GLU A 190 0.60 -14.27 20.09
CA GLU A 190 1.82 -13.46 20.27
C GLU A 190 1.49 -11.97 20.31
N VAL A 191 0.63 -11.52 19.38
CA VAL A 191 0.16 -10.13 19.31
C VAL A 191 -0.65 -9.74 20.56
N ASP A 192 -1.44 -10.66 21.10
CA ASP A 192 -2.13 -10.45 22.38
C ASP A 192 -1.15 -10.25 23.53
N GLY A 193 -0.05 -11.01 23.56
CA GLY A 193 1.03 -10.84 24.52
C GLY A 193 1.70 -9.47 24.41
N LEU A 194 1.99 -9.01 23.19
CA LEU A 194 2.57 -7.68 22.94
C LEU A 194 1.64 -6.56 23.45
N LEU A 195 0.34 -6.63 23.15
CA LEU A 195 -0.65 -5.65 23.60
C LEU A 195 -0.83 -5.66 25.12
N MET A 196 -0.91 -6.84 25.74
CA MET A 196 -0.97 -6.96 27.19
C MET A 196 0.25 -6.30 27.83
N LYS A 197 1.44 -6.57 27.28
CA LYS A 197 2.66 -6.05 27.85
C LYS A 197 2.80 -4.54 27.66
N ALA A 198 2.39 -4.01 26.51
CA ALA A 198 2.33 -2.57 26.27
C ALA A 198 1.40 -1.88 27.29
N ALA A 199 0.20 -2.44 27.52
CA ALA A 199 -0.75 -1.91 28.48
C ALA A 199 -0.20 -1.92 29.92
N GLU A 200 0.40 -3.05 30.35
CA GLU A 200 1.09 -3.17 31.64
C GLU A 200 2.18 -2.10 31.83
N ASN A 201 3.02 -1.88 30.81
CA ASN A 201 4.11 -0.91 30.87
C ASN A 201 3.60 0.53 31.03
N THR A 202 2.37 0.82 30.59
CA THR A 202 1.72 2.14 30.70
C THR A 202 0.75 2.25 31.88
N GLY A 203 0.52 1.16 32.63
CA GLY A 203 -0.43 1.14 33.75
C GLY A 203 -1.90 1.27 33.35
N VAL A 204 -2.27 0.92 32.11
CA VAL A 204 -3.66 0.94 31.61
C VAL A 204 -4.15 -0.48 31.33
N SER A 205 -5.47 -0.67 31.18
CA SER A 205 -6.00 -1.97 30.77
C SER A 205 -5.68 -2.28 29.30
N LYS A 206 -5.56 -3.56 28.95
CA LYS A 206 -5.35 -4.00 27.56
C LYS A 206 -6.40 -3.42 26.61
N ASP A 207 -7.67 -3.46 27.00
CA ASP A 207 -8.77 -2.92 26.19
C ASP A 207 -8.65 -1.40 26.05
N SER A 208 -8.24 -0.68 27.10
CA SER A 208 -7.99 0.76 27.02
C SER A 208 -6.82 1.09 26.09
N PHE A 209 -5.76 0.29 26.10
CA PHE A 209 -4.63 0.46 25.18
C PHE A 209 -5.08 0.19 23.75
N ALA A 210 -5.73 -0.95 23.49
CA ALA A 210 -6.21 -1.35 22.17
C ALA A 210 -7.25 -0.38 21.59
N ASN A 211 -8.19 0.12 22.40
CA ASN A 211 -9.18 1.11 21.98
C ASN A 211 -8.56 2.48 21.65
N ASN A 212 -7.33 2.75 22.12
CA ASN A 212 -6.57 3.93 21.70
C ASN A 212 -5.91 3.76 20.32
N LEU A 213 -5.81 2.54 19.79
CA LEU A 213 -5.19 2.23 18.50
C LEU A 213 -6.16 2.31 17.30
N VAL A 214 -7.42 2.71 17.50
CA VAL A 214 -8.45 2.67 16.45
C VAL A 214 -8.86 4.09 16.02
N ALA A 215 -8.97 4.25 14.69
CA ALA A 215 -9.11 5.46 13.89
C ALA A 215 -10.34 6.38 14.15
N SER A 216 -11.13 6.17 15.20
CA SER A 216 -12.37 6.93 15.46
C SER A 216 -12.16 8.41 15.88
N ARG A 217 -10.98 8.97 15.58
CA ARG A 217 -10.51 10.29 16.09
C ARG A 217 -10.18 11.30 14.99
N PHE A 218 -10.03 10.87 13.73
CA PHE A 218 -9.67 11.74 12.62
C PHE A 218 -10.85 11.96 11.68
N ASN A 219 -10.87 13.10 11.00
CA ASN A 219 -11.85 13.34 9.95
C ASN A 219 -11.54 12.48 8.74
N SER A 220 -12.55 12.09 7.97
CA SER A 220 -12.33 11.38 6.71
C SER A 220 -11.44 12.18 5.74
N SER A 221 -11.51 13.51 5.79
CA SER A 221 -10.65 14.41 5.00
C SER A 221 -9.18 14.37 5.39
N ASP A 222 -8.84 13.85 6.58
CA ASP A 222 -7.45 13.72 7.02
C ASP A 222 -6.77 12.53 6.33
N ASN A 223 -7.57 11.60 5.77
CA ASN A 223 -7.14 10.41 5.02
C ASN A 223 -5.97 9.69 5.71
N VAL A 224 -6.19 9.31 6.96
CA VAL A 224 -5.18 8.65 7.80
C VAL A 224 -5.15 7.17 7.44
N PHE A 225 -4.01 6.71 6.94
CA PHE A 225 -3.81 5.32 6.60
C PHE A 225 -3.48 4.49 7.84
N LEU A 226 -2.55 4.95 8.69
CA LEU A 226 -2.10 4.22 9.88
C LEU A 226 -3.10 4.36 11.03
N PRO A 227 -3.92 3.34 11.35
CA PRO A 227 -5.03 3.52 12.29
C PRO A 227 -4.59 3.77 13.75
N SER A 228 -3.40 3.29 14.12
CA SER A 228 -2.82 3.46 15.46
C SER A 228 -2.24 4.84 15.73
N ALA A 229 -2.23 5.75 14.75
CA ALA A 229 -1.85 7.14 14.99
C ALA A 229 -2.75 7.76 16.08
N LEU A 230 -2.14 8.32 17.12
CA LEU A 230 -2.84 8.85 18.29
C LEU A 230 -3.19 10.34 18.12
N ALA A 231 -2.38 11.06 17.34
CA ALA A 231 -2.63 12.45 16.97
C ALA A 231 -1.82 12.82 15.72
N LEU A 232 -2.32 13.78 14.94
CA LEU A 232 -1.63 14.37 13.79
C LEU A 232 -1.66 15.88 13.92
N ASN A 233 -0.52 16.50 13.60
CA ASN A 233 -0.41 17.94 13.45
C ASN A 233 0.22 18.24 12.09
N PHE A 234 -0.62 18.45 11.08
CA PHE A 234 -0.18 18.69 9.71
C PHE A 234 0.61 20.00 9.55
N GLN A 235 0.30 21.03 10.33
CA GLN A 235 1.02 22.31 10.32
C GLN A 235 2.45 22.17 10.85
N LYS A 236 2.65 21.36 11.89
CA LYS A 236 3.98 21.04 12.43
C LYS A 236 4.62 19.85 11.75
N LYS A 237 3.91 19.15 10.86
CA LYS A 237 4.28 17.85 10.28
C LYS A 237 4.70 16.86 11.37
N GLN A 238 3.80 16.55 12.29
CA GLN A 238 4.08 15.64 13.41
C GLN A 238 2.99 14.58 13.57
N VAL A 239 3.41 13.37 13.93
CA VAL A 239 2.53 12.27 14.33
C VAL A 239 2.86 11.81 15.75
N THR A 240 1.83 11.55 16.55
CA THR A 240 1.97 10.86 17.83
C THR A 240 1.63 9.39 17.64
N LEU A 241 2.54 8.49 17.99
CA LEU A 241 2.38 7.03 17.85
C LEU A 241 2.46 6.32 19.20
N PRO A 242 1.92 5.09 19.31
CA PRO A 242 2.18 4.21 20.43
C PRO A 242 3.65 3.80 20.49
N LEU A 243 4.22 3.78 21.70
CA LEU A 243 5.57 3.36 21.98
C LEU A 243 5.56 2.03 22.71
N TYR A 244 6.30 1.07 22.16
CA TYR A 244 6.48 -0.25 22.75
C TYR A 244 7.85 -0.36 23.40
N LYS A 245 7.94 -1.19 24.45
CA LYS A 245 9.18 -1.51 25.15
C LYS A 245 9.60 -2.93 24.80
N GLY A 246 10.84 -3.08 24.36
CA GLY A 246 11.49 -4.35 24.05
C GLY A 246 12.79 -4.55 24.83
N ILE A 247 13.51 -5.61 24.48
CA ILE A 247 14.80 -5.98 25.05
C ILE A 247 15.83 -6.05 23.93
N GLY A 248 16.92 -5.29 24.04
CA GLY A 248 18.04 -5.35 23.10
C GLY A 248 18.94 -6.57 23.34
N PRO A 249 19.89 -6.85 22.45
CA PRO A 249 20.80 -8.01 22.56
C PRO A 249 21.67 -7.99 23.82
N ASN A 250 21.90 -6.82 24.40
CA ASN A 250 22.64 -6.63 25.65
C ASN A 250 21.77 -6.79 26.93
N GLY A 251 20.49 -7.14 26.78
CA GLY A 251 19.51 -7.27 27.88
C GLY A 251 18.95 -5.93 28.39
N LYS A 252 19.37 -4.79 27.83
CA LYS A 252 18.84 -3.47 28.17
C LYS A 252 17.54 -3.21 27.43
N SER A 253 16.80 -2.22 27.89
CA SER A 253 15.54 -1.83 27.24
C SER A 253 15.81 -1.09 25.93
N VAL A 254 15.11 -1.51 24.88
CA VAL A 254 14.94 -0.73 23.64
C VAL A 254 13.50 -0.27 23.56
N TYR A 255 13.26 0.82 22.86
CA TYR A 255 11.92 1.31 22.57
C TYR A 255 11.70 1.31 21.07
N TYR A 256 10.53 0.86 20.66
CA TYR A 256 10.22 0.67 19.24
C TYR A 256 8.79 1.09 18.91
N ILE A 257 8.56 1.38 17.64
CA ILE A 257 7.22 1.63 17.08
C ILE A 257 6.85 0.50 16.12
N LEU A 258 5.55 0.33 15.89
CA LEU A 258 5.01 -0.60 14.90
C LEU A 258 4.18 0.18 13.88
N THR A 259 4.33 -0.13 12.59
CA THR A 259 3.60 0.58 11.52
C THR A 259 2.95 -0.35 10.51
N GLU A 260 3.52 -1.53 10.24
CA GLU A 260 2.97 -2.50 9.29
C GLU A 260 2.97 -3.93 9.82
N ALA A 261 2.01 -4.72 9.34
CA ALA A 261 2.02 -6.18 9.48
C ALA A 261 1.74 -6.85 8.12
N ALA A 262 2.36 -8.03 7.92
CA ALA A 262 2.16 -8.84 6.73
C ALA A 262 0.84 -9.63 6.72
N ASP A 263 0.16 -9.75 7.86
CA ASP A 263 -1.13 -10.41 8.00
C ASP A 263 -2.22 -9.39 8.29
N PHE A 264 -3.36 -9.56 7.63
CA PHE A 264 -4.46 -8.61 7.67
C PHE A 264 -5.14 -8.50 9.04
N GLU A 265 -5.39 -9.61 9.74
CA GLU A 265 -6.07 -9.53 11.05
C GLU A 265 -5.11 -9.03 12.12
N VAL A 266 -3.81 -9.35 12.01
CA VAL A 266 -2.79 -8.75 12.88
C VAL A 266 -2.69 -7.25 12.64
N ALA A 267 -2.64 -6.79 11.38
CA ALA A 267 -2.64 -5.37 11.04
C ALA A 267 -3.86 -4.67 11.66
N LYS A 268 -5.05 -5.22 11.44
CA LYS A 268 -6.31 -4.71 12.01
C LYS A 268 -6.29 -4.67 13.54
N LYS A 269 -5.79 -5.73 14.20
CA LYS A 269 -5.76 -5.84 15.66
C LYS A 269 -4.78 -4.86 16.32
N LEU A 270 -3.66 -4.59 15.67
CA LEU A 270 -2.64 -3.64 16.15
C LEU A 270 -2.85 -2.21 15.65
N GLY A 271 -3.83 -1.96 14.77
CA GLY A 271 -4.02 -0.66 14.13
C GLY A 271 -2.83 -0.29 13.22
N LEU A 272 -2.29 -1.26 12.48
CA LEU A 272 -1.17 -1.08 11.57
C LEU A 272 -1.66 -1.08 10.12
N ASN A 273 -0.83 -0.54 9.23
CA ASN A 273 -1.03 -0.71 7.81
C ASN A 273 -0.86 -2.19 7.42
N TYR A 274 -1.75 -2.70 6.58
CA TYR A 274 -1.63 -4.05 6.02
C TYR A 274 -0.72 -4.02 4.79
N ALA A 275 0.46 -4.63 4.92
CA ALA A 275 1.50 -4.68 3.88
C ALA A 275 1.80 -6.14 3.51
N PRO A 276 1.00 -6.76 2.62
CA PRO A 276 1.11 -8.19 2.32
C PRO A 276 2.49 -8.62 1.82
N LYS A 277 3.21 -7.73 1.12
CA LYS A 277 4.54 -8.02 0.57
C LYS A 277 5.58 -8.34 1.64
N LEU A 278 5.42 -7.81 2.85
CA LEU A 278 6.36 -8.05 3.94
C LEU A 278 6.55 -9.55 4.27
N VAL A 279 5.56 -10.40 3.94
CA VAL A 279 5.68 -11.86 4.10
C VAL A 279 6.89 -12.44 3.35
N TYR A 280 7.34 -11.81 2.27
CA TYR A 280 8.48 -12.25 1.47
C TYR A 280 9.83 -11.94 2.12
N GLY A 281 9.88 -11.11 3.15
CA GLY A 281 11.08 -10.93 3.97
C GLY A 281 11.31 -12.08 4.95
N ARG A 282 10.31 -12.91 5.22
CA ARG A 282 10.40 -14.03 6.15
C ARG A 282 11.43 -15.06 5.68
N GLY A 283 12.35 -15.43 6.58
CA GLY A 283 13.39 -16.42 6.31
C GLY A 283 14.51 -15.93 5.37
N THR A 284 14.52 -14.64 5.03
CA THR A 284 15.60 -14.02 4.26
C THR A 284 16.68 -13.50 5.19
N GLU A 285 17.87 -13.19 4.64
CA GLU A 285 18.91 -12.52 5.42
C GLU A 285 18.57 -11.06 5.73
N GLY A 286 17.58 -10.47 5.05
CA GLY A 286 17.17 -9.08 5.23
C GLY A 286 16.25 -8.81 6.42
N SER A 287 15.62 -9.85 6.95
CA SER A 287 14.79 -9.77 8.16
C SER A 287 15.56 -10.19 9.42
N GLN A 288 15.02 -9.80 10.57
CA GLN A 288 15.55 -10.13 11.88
C GLN A 288 14.55 -11.05 12.61
N ASN A 289 14.97 -12.28 12.92
CA ASN A 289 14.19 -13.14 13.80
C ASN A 289 14.30 -12.62 15.24
N VAL A 290 13.16 -12.40 15.89
CA VAL A 290 13.08 -11.97 17.29
C VAL A 290 12.54 -13.10 18.17
N THR A 291 12.82 -13.03 19.47
CA THR A 291 12.19 -13.91 20.46
C THR A 291 11.24 -13.12 21.34
N LEU A 292 10.32 -13.81 22.03
CA LEU A 292 9.45 -13.19 23.01
C LEU A 292 9.88 -13.59 24.42
N GLU A 293 10.02 -12.60 25.29
CA GLU A 293 10.35 -12.79 26.71
C GLU A 293 9.31 -12.03 27.55
N ASN A 294 8.45 -12.75 28.26
CA ASN A 294 7.36 -12.17 29.07
C ASN A 294 6.48 -11.16 28.29
N GLY A 295 6.14 -11.50 27.03
CA GLY A 295 5.35 -10.65 26.15
C GLY A 295 6.09 -9.43 25.59
N MET A 296 7.39 -9.27 25.84
CA MET A 296 8.23 -8.26 25.19
C MET A 296 8.99 -8.86 24.02
N MET A 297 9.13 -8.08 22.96
CA MET A 297 10.00 -8.41 21.83
C MET A 297 11.46 -8.27 22.25
N LYS A 298 12.25 -9.33 22.06
CA LYS A 298 13.69 -9.35 22.26
C LYS A 298 14.40 -9.38 20.92
N PHE A 299 15.10 -8.29 20.64
CA PHE A 299 15.81 -8.05 19.39
C PHE A 299 17.18 -8.73 19.40
N LYS A 300 17.61 -9.19 18.23
CA LYS A 300 18.93 -9.77 17.97
C LYS A 300 19.95 -8.70 17.61
N GLY A 301 19.55 -7.69 16.85
CA GLY A 301 20.35 -6.49 16.58
C GLY A 301 19.84 -5.28 17.35
N ASP A 302 20.69 -4.27 17.48
CA ASP A 302 20.41 -2.99 18.12
C ASP A 302 20.85 -1.82 17.22
N VAL A 303 20.52 -0.60 17.66
CA VAL A 303 20.89 0.65 16.98
C VAL A 303 21.79 1.50 17.87
N ASP A 304 22.93 1.94 17.36
CA ASP A 304 23.75 2.97 18.01
C ASP A 304 23.31 4.36 17.53
N PHE A 305 22.71 5.14 18.43
CA PHE A 305 22.26 6.51 18.20
C PHE A 305 23.30 7.56 18.64
N SER A 306 24.49 7.13 19.07
CA SER A 306 25.57 8.05 19.47
C SER A 306 26.35 8.71 18.33
N PRO A 307 26.41 8.19 17.08
CA PRO A 307 27.10 8.84 15.99
C PRO A 307 26.59 10.26 15.72
N VAL A 308 27.51 11.19 15.49
CA VAL A 308 27.15 12.53 15.01
C VAL A 308 27.00 12.47 13.50
N ARG A 309 25.80 12.77 13.03
CA ARG A 309 25.48 12.84 11.61
C ARG A 309 26.35 13.89 10.89
N GLN A 310 26.88 13.55 9.72
CA GLN A 310 27.66 14.47 8.88
C GLN A 310 27.24 14.35 7.41
N LEU A 311 27.00 15.48 6.76
CA LEU A 311 26.71 15.53 5.34
C LEU A 311 27.46 16.70 4.71
N ALA A 312 28.23 16.43 3.66
CA ALA A 312 28.89 17.47 2.86
C ALA A 312 28.49 17.34 1.38
N PRO A 313 28.14 18.47 0.72
CA PRO A 313 27.70 18.45 -0.66
C PRO A 313 28.77 17.93 -1.61
N GLY A 314 28.34 17.21 -2.64
CA GLY A 314 29.12 16.92 -3.84
C GLY A 314 29.50 18.19 -4.62
N PRO A 315 30.27 18.05 -5.72
CA PRO A 315 30.63 19.18 -6.58
C PRO A 315 29.40 19.88 -7.19
N PHE A 316 29.37 21.21 -7.17
CA PHE A 316 28.35 22.01 -7.87
C PHE A 316 28.46 21.82 -9.40
N PRO A 317 27.35 21.81 -10.18
CA PRO A 317 25.95 22.00 -9.75
C PRO A 317 25.23 20.73 -9.29
N ASN A 318 25.87 19.56 -9.38
CA ASN A 318 25.26 18.27 -9.03
C ASN A 318 25.83 17.76 -7.70
N THR A 319 25.28 18.25 -6.60
CA THR A 319 25.76 17.95 -5.24
C THR A 319 25.45 16.54 -4.75
N PHE A 320 24.65 15.78 -5.48
CA PHE A 320 24.49 14.35 -5.34
C PHE A 320 25.35 13.59 -6.37
N PRO A 321 26.10 12.55 -5.95
CA PRO A 321 26.22 12.07 -4.57
C PRO A 321 27.07 13.02 -3.69
N PRO A 322 26.81 13.07 -2.37
CA PRO A 322 27.60 13.87 -1.44
C PRO A 322 29.04 13.36 -1.33
N VAL A 323 30.01 14.25 -1.06
CA VAL A 323 31.39 13.84 -0.78
C VAL A 323 31.58 13.21 0.60
N MET A 324 30.62 13.43 1.51
CA MET A 324 30.60 12.88 2.85
C MET A 324 29.16 12.60 3.24
N ALA A 325 28.87 11.37 3.65
CA ALA A 325 27.60 10.98 4.22
C ALA A 325 27.86 10.02 5.40
N GLN A 326 27.58 10.50 6.61
CA GLN A 326 27.65 9.73 7.85
C GLN A 326 26.28 9.78 8.55
N PRO A 327 25.61 8.63 8.73
CA PRO A 327 24.34 8.56 9.47
C PRO A 327 24.50 8.97 10.94
N GLY A 328 23.45 9.52 11.53
CA GLY A 328 23.37 9.79 12.98
C GLY A 328 23.03 8.54 13.80
N ALA A 329 22.28 7.61 13.21
CA ALA A 329 21.94 6.34 13.83
C ALA A 329 22.41 5.17 12.95
N VAL A 330 23.04 4.17 13.56
CA VAL A 330 23.63 3.02 12.88
C VAL A 330 23.20 1.72 13.54
N GLY A 331 22.42 0.92 12.83
CA GLY A 331 22.12 -0.46 13.19
C GLY A 331 23.33 -1.36 13.03
N ASP A 332 23.47 -2.33 13.95
CA ASP A 332 24.48 -3.38 13.80
C ASP A 332 24.15 -4.34 12.63
N ALA A 333 25.02 -5.31 12.38
CA ALA A 333 24.86 -6.27 11.28
C ALA A 333 23.63 -7.21 11.43
N GLU A 334 23.05 -7.30 12.63
CA GLU A 334 21.87 -8.10 12.94
C GLU A 334 20.58 -7.26 12.95
N TYR A 335 20.68 -5.92 12.98
CA TYR A 335 19.53 -5.03 13.03
C TYR A 335 18.80 -4.93 11.70
N SER A 336 17.51 -5.25 11.72
CA SER A 336 16.55 -4.92 10.66
C SER A 336 15.20 -4.55 11.29
N PRO A 337 14.51 -3.51 10.78
CA PRO A 337 13.16 -3.18 11.25
C PRO A 337 12.14 -4.24 10.83
N LEU A 338 12.45 -5.07 9.82
CA LEU A 338 11.57 -6.15 9.41
C LEU A 338 11.78 -7.37 10.32
N VAL A 339 10.94 -7.49 11.35
CA VAL A 339 11.05 -8.55 12.35
C VAL A 339 10.16 -9.73 12.03
N VAL A 340 10.65 -10.93 12.36
CA VAL A 340 9.89 -12.18 12.29
C VAL A 340 9.71 -12.72 13.70
N LEU A 341 8.47 -12.79 14.17
CA LEU A 341 8.12 -13.37 15.47
C LEU A 341 8.30 -14.91 15.46
N PRO A 342 8.34 -15.58 16.63
CA PRO A 342 8.52 -17.04 16.70
C PRO A 342 7.49 -17.85 15.89
N SER A 343 6.26 -17.35 15.79
CA SER A 343 5.20 -17.92 14.95
C SER A 343 5.46 -17.83 13.44
N GLY A 344 6.35 -16.95 13.00
CA GLY A 344 6.56 -16.58 11.60
C GLY A 344 5.77 -15.35 11.14
N MET A 345 5.08 -14.65 12.04
CA MET A 345 4.47 -13.34 11.75
C MET A 345 5.55 -12.31 11.39
N VAL A 346 5.31 -11.51 10.35
CA VAL A 346 6.23 -10.44 9.95
C VAL A 346 5.62 -9.09 10.30
N LEU A 347 6.38 -8.27 11.03
CA LEU A 347 6.03 -6.91 11.42
C LEU A 347 7.13 -5.93 10.98
N ASN A 348 6.74 -4.69 10.71
CA ASN A 348 7.68 -3.57 10.65
C ASN A 348 7.78 -2.95 12.06
N ALA A 349 8.91 -3.20 12.74
CA ALA A 349 9.18 -2.84 14.13
C ALA A 349 10.51 -2.09 14.24
N MET A 350 10.44 -0.77 14.32
CA MET A 350 11.60 0.14 14.27
C MET A 350 12.08 0.46 15.68
N ILE A 351 13.35 0.19 16.00
CA ILE A 351 13.95 0.68 17.24
C ILE A 351 14.19 2.18 17.08
N VAL A 352 13.64 2.97 18.01
CA VAL A 352 13.66 4.45 17.95
C VAL A 352 14.36 5.10 19.14
N ALA A 353 14.66 4.33 20.19
CA ALA A 353 15.46 4.79 21.32
C ALA A 353 16.03 3.61 22.11
N ASN A 354 17.21 3.80 22.69
CA ASN A 354 17.78 2.91 23.69
C ASN A 354 18.67 3.74 24.66
N ASP A 355 19.70 3.14 25.25
CA ASP A 355 20.62 3.83 26.16
C ASP A 355 21.72 4.65 25.46
N THR A 356 21.90 4.48 24.14
CA THR A 356 22.84 5.27 23.34
C THR A 356 22.26 6.59 22.85
N GLY A 357 20.93 6.68 22.74
CA GLY A 357 20.24 7.88 22.26
C GLY A 357 18.86 7.61 21.68
N VAL A 358 18.46 8.46 20.73
CA VAL A 358 17.15 8.46 20.08
C VAL A 358 17.28 8.69 18.58
N HIS A 359 16.25 8.28 17.84
CA HIS A 359 16.16 8.49 16.39
C HIS A 359 16.21 9.98 16.00
N ASP A 360 16.86 10.30 14.87
CA ASP A 360 17.09 11.69 14.42
C ASP A 360 15.81 12.50 14.17
N HIS A 361 14.71 11.84 13.78
CA HIS A 361 13.36 12.43 13.60
C HIS A 361 12.48 12.46 14.86
N LEU A 362 12.99 12.03 16.02
CA LEU A 362 12.21 12.03 17.27
C LEU A 362 12.05 13.46 17.80
N VAL A 363 10.81 13.91 17.98
CA VAL A 363 10.48 15.22 18.58
C VAL A 363 10.37 15.13 20.10
N SER A 364 9.61 14.16 20.60
CA SER A 364 9.46 13.91 22.04
C SER A 364 8.99 12.48 22.31
N MET A 365 9.19 12.01 23.54
CA MET A 365 8.82 10.66 23.95
C MET A 365 8.33 10.67 25.40
N ASP A 366 7.20 10.03 25.66
CA ASP A 366 6.65 9.81 27.00
C ASP A 366 6.58 8.31 27.29
N LYS A 367 7.61 7.82 27.97
CA LYS A 367 7.74 6.40 28.33
C LYS A 367 6.67 5.93 29.31
N ALA A 368 6.11 6.84 30.12
CA ALA A 368 5.07 6.51 31.08
C ALA A 368 3.71 6.34 30.39
N LYS A 369 3.42 7.20 29.41
CA LYS A 369 2.21 7.09 28.57
C LYS A 369 2.34 6.09 27.44
N GLY A 370 3.56 5.64 27.13
CA GLY A 370 3.82 4.78 25.99
C GLY A 370 3.51 5.50 24.68
N THR A 371 3.95 6.75 24.54
CA THR A 371 3.75 7.54 23.32
C THR A 371 5.04 8.18 22.84
N ILE A 372 5.11 8.45 21.55
CA ILE A 372 6.24 9.09 20.89
C ILE A 372 5.74 10.04 19.81
N VAL A 373 6.42 11.16 19.61
CA VAL A 373 6.12 12.15 18.57
C VAL A 373 7.26 12.15 17.56
N PHE A 374 6.93 11.92 16.29
CA PHE A 374 7.86 11.91 15.17
C PHE A 374 7.60 13.06 14.21
N GLU A 375 8.66 13.57 13.58
CA GLU A 375 8.57 14.44 12.40
C GLU A 375 8.06 13.62 11.20
N LEU A 376 7.16 14.22 10.41
CA LEU A 376 6.62 13.69 9.16
C LEU A 376 7.30 14.39 7.98
N LEU A 377 7.62 13.61 6.96
CA LEU A 377 8.10 14.11 5.68
C LEU A 377 6.93 14.36 4.74
N ASP A 378 7.14 15.24 3.75
CA ASP A 378 6.17 15.56 2.71
C ASP A 378 6.52 14.84 1.40
N GLY A 379 5.51 14.51 0.62
CA GLY A 379 5.63 13.81 -0.65
C GLY A 379 4.41 14.03 -1.52
N PHE A 380 4.43 13.37 -2.66
CA PHE A 380 3.32 13.35 -3.60
C PHE A 380 2.86 11.92 -3.85
N GLU A 381 1.55 11.73 -3.95
CA GLU A 381 0.94 10.55 -4.54
C GLU A 381 -0.16 11.03 -5.49
N ASN A 382 -0.23 10.44 -6.68
CA ASN A 382 -1.23 10.76 -7.71
C ASN A 382 -1.48 12.27 -7.99
N GLY A 383 -0.43 13.10 -7.90
CA GLY A 383 -0.50 14.54 -8.14
C GLY A 383 -0.91 15.38 -6.94
N GLN A 384 -1.33 14.76 -5.83
CA GLN A 384 -1.69 15.41 -4.58
C GLN A 384 -0.48 15.44 -3.62
N GLN A 385 -0.14 16.65 -3.17
CA GLN A 385 0.92 16.88 -2.17
C GLN A 385 0.44 16.49 -0.76
N TYR A 386 1.36 16.51 0.21
CA TYR A 386 1.12 16.19 1.61
C TYR A 386 0.87 14.71 1.85
N TYR A 387 1.58 13.91 1.07
CA TYR A 387 1.74 12.50 1.34
C TYR A 387 2.67 12.30 2.53
N PHE A 388 2.10 12.36 3.73
CA PHE A 388 2.85 12.31 4.97
C PHE A 388 3.31 10.89 5.28
N HIS A 389 4.62 10.75 5.41
CA HIS A 389 5.29 9.49 5.70
C HIS A 389 6.42 9.71 6.71
N LEU A 390 6.89 8.61 7.29
CA LEU A 390 8.12 8.58 8.07
C LEU A 390 9.30 8.18 7.17
N VAL A 391 10.52 8.47 7.60
CA VAL A 391 11.72 7.75 7.16
C VAL A 391 12.42 7.24 8.40
N THR A 392 12.47 5.92 8.54
CA THR A 392 12.97 5.29 9.77
C THR A 392 14.28 4.56 9.54
N GLU A 393 14.42 3.82 8.45
CA GLU A 393 15.66 3.12 8.11
C GLU A 393 16.02 3.26 6.65
N SER A 394 17.32 3.13 6.35
CA SER A 394 17.77 2.81 5.01
C SER A 394 18.88 1.76 5.01
N SER A 395 18.90 0.91 3.98
CA SER A 395 20.00 -0.01 3.72
C SER A 395 21.23 0.64 3.12
N ASP A 396 21.15 1.90 2.71
CA ASP A 396 22.25 2.68 2.16
C ASP A 396 22.63 3.81 3.14
N PRO A 397 23.92 3.95 3.51
CA PRO A 397 24.33 4.97 4.47
C PRO A 397 24.18 6.39 3.90
N GLY A 398 24.25 6.57 2.58
CA GLY A 398 24.00 7.85 1.93
C GLY A 398 22.55 8.28 2.07
N ALA A 399 21.60 7.40 1.74
CA ALA A 399 20.18 7.63 1.93
C ALA A 399 19.81 7.81 3.41
N ALA A 400 20.31 6.96 4.31
CA ALA A 400 20.13 7.12 5.76
C ALA A 400 20.62 8.50 6.24
N THR A 401 21.77 8.95 5.74
CA THR A 401 22.27 10.29 6.05
C THR A 401 21.36 11.37 5.45
N ILE A 402 21.02 11.29 4.16
CA ILE A 402 20.27 12.35 3.46
C ILE A 402 18.87 12.53 4.06
N GLU A 403 18.21 11.43 4.42
CA GLU A 403 16.83 11.45 4.91
C GLU A 403 16.71 11.32 6.44
N ARG A 404 17.84 11.41 7.17
CA ARG A 404 17.92 11.31 8.64
C ARG A 404 17.28 10.02 9.18
N GLY A 405 17.41 8.92 8.43
CA GLY A 405 17.03 7.59 8.85
C GLY A 405 18.18 6.85 9.55
N THR A 406 17.84 5.75 10.23
CA THR A 406 18.82 4.81 10.77
C THR A 406 19.44 3.96 9.65
N TYR A 407 20.77 3.90 9.59
CA TYR A 407 21.43 2.98 8.66
C TYR A 407 21.27 1.53 9.14
N ALA A 408 20.53 0.70 8.39
CA ALA A 408 20.27 -0.70 8.71
C ALA A 408 20.88 -1.60 7.61
N PRO A 409 22.15 -2.01 7.72
CA PRO A 409 22.85 -2.73 6.66
C PRO A 409 22.19 -4.07 6.30
N ARG A 410 21.58 -4.73 7.29
CA ARG A 410 20.88 -6.00 7.07
C ARG A 410 19.71 -5.85 6.12
N LEU A 411 18.99 -4.73 6.17
CA LEU A 411 17.81 -4.47 5.35
C LEU A 411 18.12 -4.64 3.85
N GLY A 412 19.33 -4.27 3.42
CA GLY A 412 19.82 -4.39 2.04
C GLY A 412 19.91 -5.81 1.50
N LYS A 413 19.67 -6.83 2.34
CA LYS A 413 19.67 -8.25 1.96
C LYS A 413 18.27 -8.80 1.67
N LEU A 414 17.24 -7.96 1.60
CA LEU A 414 15.91 -8.39 1.17
C LEU A 414 15.92 -8.71 -0.34
N PRO A 415 15.44 -9.89 -0.76
CA PRO A 415 15.28 -10.25 -2.17
C PRO A 415 13.97 -9.67 -2.75
N GLU A 416 13.84 -9.39 -4.05
CA GLU A 416 14.89 -8.95 -4.99
C GLU A 416 14.57 -7.51 -5.39
N PHE A 417 15.62 -6.69 -5.56
CA PHE A 417 15.53 -5.36 -6.15
C PHE A 417 14.96 -5.41 -7.58
N GLY A 418 14.21 -4.39 -7.97
CA GLY A 418 13.57 -4.27 -9.28
C GLY A 418 12.32 -5.13 -9.46
N ASN A 419 11.85 -5.82 -8.41
CA ASN A 419 10.65 -6.65 -8.46
C ASN A 419 9.50 -6.05 -7.65
N SER A 420 8.70 -5.20 -8.30
CA SER A 420 7.56 -4.52 -7.66
C SER A 420 6.19 -5.02 -8.11
N ALA A 421 6.12 -6.07 -8.93
CA ALA A 421 4.85 -6.60 -9.39
C ALA A 421 4.01 -7.17 -8.22
N THR A 422 2.68 -7.07 -8.31
CA THR A 422 1.74 -7.64 -7.33
C THR A 422 1.92 -9.14 -7.12
N GLY A 423 2.30 -9.88 -8.18
CA GLY A 423 2.66 -11.31 -8.10
C GLY A 423 4.15 -11.57 -7.79
N GLY A 424 4.95 -10.53 -7.64
CA GLY A 424 6.38 -10.63 -7.35
C GLY A 424 6.64 -11.09 -5.93
N LYS A 425 7.54 -12.07 -5.76
CA LYS A 425 7.96 -12.57 -4.44
C LYS A 425 9.07 -11.70 -3.84
N SER A 426 8.74 -10.42 -3.60
CA SER A 426 9.64 -9.44 -3.01
C SER A 426 8.91 -8.65 -1.94
N ALA A 427 9.61 -8.34 -0.85
CA ALA A 427 9.11 -7.43 0.17
C ALA A 427 9.16 -5.97 -0.31
N LEU A 428 9.81 -5.69 -1.45
CA LEU A 428 10.12 -4.36 -1.90
C LEU A 428 9.07 -3.79 -2.86
N LEU A 429 8.87 -2.49 -2.80
CA LEU A 429 8.01 -1.74 -3.71
C LEU A 429 8.77 -0.53 -4.24
N ALA A 430 8.81 -0.34 -5.56
CA ALA A 430 9.61 0.74 -6.11
C ALA A 430 9.02 2.12 -5.83
N PHE A 431 9.90 3.07 -5.52
CA PHE A 431 9.61 4.49 -5.60
C PHE A 431 10.74 5.20 -6.36
N SER A 432 10.57 6.47 -6.74
CA SER A 432 11.54 7.13 -7.61
C SER A 432 11.90 8.55 -7.14
N PRO A 433 12.92 8.67 -6.28
CA PRO A 433 13.51 9.96 -5.93
C PRO A 433 14.25 10.57 -7.13
N ILE A 434 14.26 11.90 -7.22
CA ILE A 434 14.98 12.66 -8.27
C ILE A 434 16.29 13.22 -7.71
N ALA A 435 17.42 12.98 -8.38
CA ALA A 435 18.72 13.48 -7.94
C ALA A 435 18.87 15.00 -8.15
N ASN A 436 18.60 15.48 -9.38
CA ASN A 436 18.94 16.83 -9.84
C ASN A 436 17.72 17.71 -10.20
N GLY A 437 16.64 17.59 -9.43
CA GLY A 437 15.46 18.45 -9.57
C GLY A 437 15.75 19.93 -9.30
N GLU A 438 14.70 20.75 -9.34
CA GLU A 438 14.84 22.18 -9.07
C GLU A 438 15.30 22.45 -7.63
N THR A 439 16.05 23.53 -7.43
CA THR A 439 16.69 23.88 -6.14
C THR A 439 16.21 25.22 -5.62
N GLY A 440 16.51 25.50 -4.35
CA GLY A 440 16.19 26.76 -3.66
C GLY A 440 14.97 26.61 -2.75
N ALA A 441 15.17 26.88 -1.46
CA ALA A 441 14.17 26.79 -0.40
C ALA A 441 12.79 27.41 -0.72
N TYR A 442 12.77 28.51 -1.47
CA TYR A 442 11.54 29.25 -1.83
C TYR A 442 11.04 28.96 -3.24
N ASN A 443 11.72 28.08 -3.99
CA ASN A 443 11.30 27.68 -5.32
C ASN A 443 10.11 26.70 -5.21
N PRO A 444 8.92 27.03 -5.72
CA PRO A 444 7.76 26.14 -5.64
C PRO A 444 7.95 24.85 -6.43
N GLU A 445 8.94 24.78 -7.32
CA GLU A 445 9.29 23.55 -8.05
C GLU A 445 10.41 22.75 -7.36
N ARG A 446 10.94 23.22 -6.22
CA ARG A 446 12.04 22.58 -5.48
C ARG A 446 11.76 21.10 -5.26
N GLN A 447 12.71 20.25 -5.64
CA GLN A 447 12.61 18.80 -5.51
C GLN A 447 13.99 18.13 -5.63
N GLY A 448 14.18 17.05 -4.86
CA GLY A 448 15.25 16.10 -5.11
C GLY A 448 16.47 16.23 -4.20
N LEU A 449 17.38 15.28 -4.35
CA LEU A 449 18.52 15.07 -3.46
C LEU A 449 19.49 16.27 -3.45
N ASN A 450 19.78 16.84 -4.63
CA ASN A 450 20.60 18.04 -4.75
C ASN A 450 20.02 19.20 -3.93
N SER A 451 18.70 19.41 -4.02
CA SER A 451 18.03 20.50 -3.30
C SER A 451 18.13 20.33 -1.78
N THR A 452 17.89 19.10 -1.27
CA THR A 452 18.05 18.77 0.15
C THR A 452 19.47 18.99 0.64
N ILE A 453 20.46 18.55 -0.13
CA ILE A 453 21.87 18.72 0.21
C ILE A 453 22.27 20.20 0.21
N LEU A 454 21.83 20.98 -0.78
CA LEU A 454 22.15 22.41 -0.92
C LEU A 454 21.47 23.29 0.14
N ASP A 455 20.24 22.96 0.54
CA ASP A 455 19.48 23.70 1.56
C ASP A 455 20.00 23.42 3.00
N GLY A 456 21.16 22.74 3.14
CA GLY A 456 21.68 22.27 4.42
C GLY A 456 20.74 21.31 5.14
N GLN A 457 19.82 20.68 4.40
CA GLN A 457 18.71 19.88 4.88
C GLN A 457 17.73 20.59 5.81
N THR A 458 17.53 21.88 5.60
CA THR A 458 16.37 22.56 6.18
C THR A 458 15.05 21.93 5.71
N TYR A 459 15.06 21.27 4.54
CA TYR A 459 13.94 20.56 3.96
C TYR A 459 14.36 19.18 3.44
N ASP A 460 13.59 18.16 3.78
CA ASP A 460 13.74 16.79 3.29
C ASP A 460 13.48 16.66 1.78
N PRO A 461 13.93 15.58 1.11
CA PRO A 461 13.61 15.38 -0.30
C PRO A 461 12.10 15.12 -0.45
N ILE A 462 11.47 15.88 -1.36
CA ILE A 462 10.07 15.67 -1.72
C ILE A 462 10.02 14.55 -2.76
N ASN A 463 9.63 13.36 -2.31
CA ASN A 463 9.54 12.17 -3.12
C ASN A 463 8.14 11.98 -3.70
N VAL A 464 8.04 11.18 -4.76
CA VAL A 464 6.78 10.76 -5.35
C VAL A 464 6.58 9.28 -5.04
N PHE A 465 5.37 8.92 -4.64
CA PHE A 465 4.97 7.56 -4.30
C PHE A 465 3.96 7.05 -5.33
N PRO A 466 3.98 5.74 -5.63
CA PRO A 466 3.14 5.14 -6.66
C PRO A 466 1.76 4.68 -6.18
N LEU A 467 1.59 4.48 -4.86
CA LEU A 467 0.38 3.91 -4.30
C LEU A 467 0.23 4.20 -2.81
N ASP A 468 -1.02 4.20 -2.36
CA ASP A 468 -1.43 4.31 -0.96
C ASP A 468 -1.53 2.96 -0.25
N PRO A 469 -1.43 2.93 1.09
CA PRO A 469 -1.92 1.80 1.87
C PRO A 469 -3.44 1.63 1.70
N ASP A 470 -3.87 0.58 1.00
CA ASP A 470 -5.29 0.24 0.80
C ASP A 470 -5.94 -0.33 2.09
N ASN A 471 -5.13 -0.94 2.97
CA ASN A 471 -5.60 -1.56 4.22
C ASN A 471 -6.77 -2.54 4.06
N ASN A 472 -6.92 -3.12 2.85
CA ASN A 472 -7.91 -4.12 2.52
C ASN A 472 -7.25 -5.45 2.13
N LYS A 473 -7.94 -6.56 2.47
CA LYS A 473 -7.50 -7.92 2.14
C LYS A 473 -7.87 -8.28 0.70
N ARG A 474 -7.02 -7.89 -0.25
CA ARG A 474 -7.23 -8.13 -1.69
C ARG A 474 -5.96 -8.63 -2.34
N GLU A 475 -6.12 -9.47 -3.36
CA GLU A 475 -5.00 -9.97 -4.16
C GLU A 475 -4.26 -8.84 -4.89
N SER A 476 -4.95 -7.73 -5.19
CA SER A 476 -4.37 -6.56 -5.84
C SER A 476 -3.54 -5.67 -4.90
N ASN A 477 -3.63 -5.85 -3.58
CA ASN A 477 -2.91 -5.01 -2.63
C ASN A 477 -1.41 -5.30 -2.73
N ASN A 478 -0.68 -4.32 -3.25
CA ASN A 478 0.75 -4.39 -3.52
C ASN A 478 1.55 -3.44 -2.61
N TYR A 479 0.99 -3.00 -1.48
CA TYR A 479 1.67 -2.08 -0.58
C TYR A 479 2.83 -2.73 0.16
N SER A 480 3.91 -1.95 0.30
CA SER A 480 5.03 -2.21 1.21
C SER A 480 5.64 -0.89 1.66
N PRO A 481 6.05 -0.77 2.94
CA PRO A 481 6.83 0.36 3.42
C PRO A 481 8.32 0.24 3.03
N MET A 482 8.75 -0.92 2.51
CA MET A 482 10.13 -1.18 2.10
C MET A 482 10.33 -0.69 0.67
N TRP A 483 10.64 0.60 0.53
CA TRP A 483 10.75 1.23 -0.78
C TRP A 483 12.08 0.92 -1.44
N ASP A 484 12.02 0.34 -2.64
CA ASP A 484 13.17 0.14 -3.53
C ASP A 484 13.41 1.44 -4.30
N ALA A 485 14.54 2.10 -4.06
CA ALA A 485 14.85 3.37 -4.70
C ALA A 485 15.23 3.18 -6.17
N HIS A 486 14.53 3.86 -7.06
CA HIS A 486 14.89 4.03 -8.47
C HIS A 486 15.27 5.48 -8.71
N ILE A 487 16.49 5.89 -8.31
CA ILE A 487 16.89 7.31 -8.37
C ILE A 487 16.97 7.75 -9.85
N ASN A 488 16.22 8.77 -10.20
CA ASN A 488 16.20 9.32 -11.55
C ASN A 488 16.90 10.70 -11.62
N MET A 489 17.13 11.21 -12.83
CA MET A 489 17.70 12.54 -13.08
C MET A 489 17.14 13.16 -14.37
N TRP A 490 16.92 14.47 -14.35
CA TRP A 490 16.69 15.29 -15.55
C TRP A 490 17.91 15.25 -16.46
N THR A 491 17.69 15.10 -17.76
CA THR A 491 18.76 15.11 -18.77
C THR A 491 19.31 16.52 -18.99
N PRO A 492 20.60 16.67 -19.33
CA PRO A 492 21.18 17.97 -19.67
C PRO A 492 20.39 18.70 -20.76
N GLU A 493 19.88 17.96 -21.76
CA GLU A 493 19.10 18.48 -22.87
C GLU A 493 17.76 19.04 -22.39
N ALA A 494 17.04 18.32 -21.51
CA ALA A 494 15.79 18.79 -20.93
C ALA A 494 15.98 20.02 -20.03
N ILE A 495 17.09 20.07 -19.28
CA ILE A 495 17.45 21.24 -18.46
C ILE A 495 17.73 22.45 -19.36
N ALA A 496 18.55 22.29 -20.40
CA ALA A 496 18.86 23.36 -21.34
C ALA A 496 17.62 23.89 -22.09
N ALA A 497 16.64 23.01 -22.34
CA ALA A 497 15.35 23.36 -22.94
C ALA A 497 14.32 23.96 -21.95
N GLY A 498 14.66 24.09 -20.66
CA GLY A 498 13.76 24.65 -19.65
C GLY A 498 12.60 23.73 -19.25
N HIS A 499 12.75 22.41 -19.42
CA HIS A 499 11.71 21.43 -19.07
C HIS A 499 11.76 20.99 -17.60
N ARG A 500 12.86 21.25 -16.89
CA ARG A 500 13.04 20.82 -15.50
C ARG A 500 12.04 21.52 -14.58
N ARG A 501 11.28 20.73 -13.82
CA ARG A 501 10.27 21.15 -12.85
C ARG A 501 9.97 20.02 -11.88
N ARG A 502 9.10 20.23 -10.89
CA ARG A 502 8.70 19.20 -9.93
C ARG A 502 7.92 18.07 -10.60
N ILE A 503 8.29 16.83 -10.32
CA ILE A 503 7.56 15.61 -10.66
C ILE A 503 6.53 15.36 -9.57
N LYS A 504 5.27 15.16 -9.95
CA LYS A 504 4.13 15.12 -9.00
C LYS A 504 3.41 13.78 -8.92
N SER A 505 3.67 12.84 -9.83
CA SER A 505 3.07 11.51 -9.82
C SER A 505 3.93 10.51 -10.60
N PHE A 506 3.67 9.21 -10.41
CA PHE A 506 4.29 8.17 -11.24
C PHE A 506 3.87 8.26 -12.71
N ALA A 507 2.60 8.57 -12.99
CA ALA A 507 2.12 8.79 -14.35
C ALA A 507 2.84 9.96 -15.04
N ASP A 508 3.17 11.01 -14.28
CA ASP A 508 3.99 12.13 -14.76
C ASP A 508 5.45 11.71 -15.02
N LEU A 509 6.05 10.98 -14.08
CA LEU A 509 7.39 10.41 -14.25
C LEU A 509 7.49 9.53 -15.50
N GLU A 510 6.53 8.64 -15.72
CA GLU A 510 6.47 7.76 -16.90
C GLU A 510 6.48 8.56 -18.21
N GLN A 511 5.70 9.64 -18.29
CA GLN A 511 5.68 10.50 -19.46
C GLN A 511 7.02 11.22 -19.68
N LEU A 512 7.69 11.63 -18.60
CA LEU A 512 9.01 12.29 -18.69
C LEU A 512 10.10 11.31 -19.14
N VAL A 513 10.07 10.08 -18.66
CA VAL A 513 10.98 9.01 -19.10
C VAL A 513 10.73 8.66 -20.55
N ALA A 514 9.46 8.49 -20.96
CA ALA A 514 9.09 8.21 -22.35
C ALA A 514 9.53 9.32 -23.33
N LYS A 515 9.56 10.58 -22.89
CA LYS A 515 10.07 11.73 -23.67
C LYS A 515 11.60 11.84 -23.67
N GLY A 516 12.30 11.03 -22.88
CA GLY A 516 13.76 11.14 -22.69
C GLY A 516 14.19 12.36 -21.87
N TYR A 517 13.27 12.97 -21.11
CA TYR A 517 13.56 14.14 -20.28
C TYR A 517 14.14 13.75 -18.91
N VAL A 518 13.77 12.57 -18.43
CA VAL A 518 14.25 11.97 -17.20
C VAL A 518 14.83 10.59 -17.51
N LYS A 519 15.92 10.21 -16.83
CA LYS A 519 16.60 8.91 -17.00
C LYS A 519 17.18 8.42 -15.67
N ASP A 520 17.67 7.19 -15.64
CA ASP A 520 18.46 6.66 -14.54
C ASP A 520 19.69 7.53 -14.22
N ILE A 521 20.06 7.59 -12.94
CA ILE A 521 21.43 7.99 -12.59
C ILE A 521 22.42 6.90 -13.02
N PRO A 522 23.70 7.23 -13.28
CA PRO A 522 24.70 6.25 -13.69
C PRO A 522 24.93 5.10 -12.70
N ALA A 523 24.60 5.30 -11.42
CA ALA A 523 24.78 4.31 -10.37
C ALA A 523 23.65 3.26 -10.29
N ASN A 524 22.53 3.44 -11.01
CA ASN A 524 21.47 2.45 -11.02
C ASN A 524 21.91 1.18 -11.75
N MET A 525 21.59 0.03 -11.18
CA MET A 525 22.05 -1.28 -11.62
C MET A 525 20.87 -2.26 -11.68
N GLY A 526 21.08 -3.45 -12.25
CA GLY A 526 20.05 -4.49 -12.28
C GLY A 526 18.99 -4.31 -13.37
N THR A 527 17.87 -5.00 -13.17
CA THR A 527 16.79 -5.13 -14.17
C THR A 527 15.87 -3.91 -14.13
N PRO A 528 15.53 -3.31 -15.30
CA PRO A 528 14.49 -2.30 -15.41
C PRO A 528 13.18 -2.74 -14.73
N ASN A 529 12.62 -1.87 -13.92
CA ASN A 529 11.36 -2.12 -13.23
C ASN A 529 10.22 -1.40 -13.95
N SER A 530 9.33 -2.16 -14.60
CA SER A 530 8.19 -1.59 -15.33
C SER A 530 7.24 -0.80 -14.42
N PHE A 531 7.23 -1.09 -13.12
CA PHE A 531 6.45 -0.34 -12.13
C PHE A 531 7.01 1.07 -11.87
N ALA A 532 8.29 1.30 -12.17
CA ALA A 532 8.97 2.57 -12.00
C ALA A 532 9.41 3.14 -13.35
N ALA A 533 8.50 3.20 -14.31
CA ALA A 533 8.75 3.75 -15.65
C ALA A 533 9.91 3.06 -16.42
N GLY A 534 10.28 1.84 -16.06
CA GLY A 534 11.44 1.14 -16.64
C GLY A 534 12.80 1.62 -16.12
N LEU A 535 12.82 2.45 -15.06
CA LEU A 535 14.05 2.82 -14.37
C LEU A 535 14.64 1.61 -13.65
N LYS A 536 15.95 1.60 -13.46
CA LYS A 536 16.68 0.55 -12.75
C LYS A 536 16.81 0.88 -11.25
N PRO A 537 16.86 -0.13 -10.38
CA PRO A 537 17.03 0.10 -8.95
C PRO A 537 18.42 0.66 -8.64
N SER A 538 18.50 1.45 -7.57
CA SER A 538 19.74 1.99 -7.01
C SER A 538 20.36 1.06 -5.95
N ASN A 539 19.73 -0.09 -5.68
CA ASN A 539 20.07 -1.03 -4.60
C ASN A 539 20.04 -0.41 -3.19
N ALA A 540 19.17 0.58 -3.00
CA ALA A 540 18.90 1.18 -1.70
C ALA A 540 17.44 0.93 -1.32
N ILE A 541 17.25 0.39 -0.12
CA ILE A 541 15.93 0.25 0.50
C ILE A 541 15.77 1.40 1.48
N ILE A 542 14.62 2.06 1.46
CA ILE A 542 14.25 3.06 2.45
C ILE A 542 12.92 2.62 3.06
N ASN A 543 12.90 2.42 4.37
CA ASN A 543 11.69 2.12 5.12
C ASN A 543 10.93 3.43 5.35
N CYS A 544 9.85 3.64 4.60
CA CYS A 544 9.00 4.84 4.72
C CYS A 544 7.54 4.49 4.96
N PRO A 545 7.16 4.17 6.21
CA PRO A 545 5.76 3.98 6.57
C PRO A 545 4.90 5.20 6.23
N VAL A 546 3.81 4.98 5.51
CA VAL A 546 2.87 6.02 5.10
C VAL A 546 1.84 6.25 6.20
N ILE A 547 1.62 7.51 6.56
CA ILE A 547 0.81 7.89 7.72
C ILE A 547 -0.55 8.46 7.29
N ALA A 548 -0.55 9.47 6.42
CA ALA A 548 -1.78 10.16 6.01
C ALA A 548 -1.58 10.97 4.72
N GLN A 549 -2.66 11.27 4.00
CA GLN A 549 -2.63 12.22 2.88
C GLN A 549 -3.91 13.09 2.86
N PRO A 550 -3.97 14.14 3.69
CA PRO A 550 -5.17 14.94 3.83
C PRO A 550 -5.59 15.60 2.51
N VAL A 551 -6.90 15.64 2.28
CA VAL A 551 -7.51 16.21 1.06
C VAL A 551 -7.40 17.75 1.05
N ASN A 552 -7.35 18.38 2.22
CA ASN A 552 -7.20 19.82 2.40
C ASN A 552 -6.22 20.11 3.55
N ILE A 553 -5.27 21.02 3.36
CA ILE A 553 -4.39 21.55 4.43
C ILE A 553 -4.45 23.07 4.44
#